data_AF-A0A5C4U326-F1
#
_entry.id   AF-A0A5C4U326-F1
#
_cell.length_a   1.000
_cell.length_b   1.000
_cell.length_c   1.000
_cell.angle_alpha   90.00
_cell.angle_beta   90.00
_cell.angle_gamma   90.00
#
_symmetry.space_group_name_H-M   'P 1'
#
loop_
_entity.id
_entity.type
_entity.pdbx_description
1 polymer ?
#
loop_
_entity_poly.entity_id
_entity_poly.type
_entity_poly.pdbx_seq_one_letter_code
_entity_poly.pdbx_strand_id
1 'polypeptide(L)'
;MSTLVVFSDAPTDTIADFLHWLDLTTEWVEDRDYSSTEGTDPALAAWFEEMSARFPSRVDGPSNTTRYIIASTCIYARFAEREWESACALARALATEHNLGFYESGSGEVHLADGRCVS
;
A
#
# COMPACT_ATOMS: atom_id res chain seq x y z
N MET A 1 -3.65 -11.28 10.07
CA MET A 1 -3.94 -10.88 8.68
C MET A 1 -3.03 -9.71 8.38
N SER A 2 -2.03 -9.91 7.52
CA SER A 2 -0.99 -8.91 7.28
C SER A 2 -1.29 -8.17 5.98
N THR A 3 -1.29 -6.84 6.06
CA THR A 3 -1.59 -5.94 4.95
C THR A 3 -0.61 -4.79 4.96
N LEU A 4 -0.40 -4.18 3.82
CA LEU A 4 0.47 -3.03 3.67
C LEU A 4 -0.21 -1.93 2.87
N VAL A 5 0.28 -0.72 3.04
CA VAL A 5 -0.17 0.47 2.32
C VAL A 5 1.05 1.19 1.78
N VAL A 6 0.98 1.56 0.51
CA VAL A 6 1.95 2.46 -0.12
C VAL A 6 1.22 3.74 -0.50
N PHE A 7 1.83 4.90 -0.26
CA PHE A 7 1.15 6.18 -0.40
C PHE A 7 2.06 7.27 -0.99
N SER A 8 1.48 8.16 -1.78
CA SER A 8 2.19 9.34 -2.33
C SER A 8 1.97 10.61 -1.50
N ASP A 9 0.84 10.69 -0.78
CA ASP A 9 0.48 11.81 0.07
C ASP A 9 -0.25 11.32 1.33
N ALA A 10 0.28 11.66 2.50
CA ALA A 10 -0.29 11.33 3.81
C ALA A 10 0.32 12.22 4.90
N PRO A 11 -0.34 12.38 6.07
CA PRO A 11 0.25 13.05 7.22
C PRO A 11 1.57 12.39 7.66
N THR A 12 2.58 13.22 7.93
CA THR A 12 3.95 12.77 8.24
C THR A 12 4.46 13.19 9.62
N ASP A 13 3.63 13.87 10.42
CA ASP A 13 4.07 14.44 11.70
C ASP A 13 4.08 13.40 12.82
N THR A 14 2.97 12.67 12.97
CA THR A 14 2.83 11.61 13.98
C THR A 14 2.18 10.37 13.38
N ILE A 15 2.45 9.20 13.98
CA ILE A 15 1.78 7.96 13.57
C ILE A 15 0.27 8.03 13.82
N ALA A 16 -0.16 8.78 14.85
CA ALA A 16 -1.58 8.93 15.16
C ALA A 16 -2.32 9.65 14.03
N ASP A 17 -1.74 10.74 13.49
CA ASP A 17 -2.31 11.47 12.36
C ASP A 17 -2.35 10.61 11.10
N PHE A 18 -1.28 9.85 10.84
CA PHE A 18 -1.24 8.91 9.74
C PHE A 18 -2.32 7.83 9.86
N LEU A 19 -2.48 7.21 11.03
CA LEU A 19 -3.48 6.17 11.25
C LEU A 19 -4.90 6.72 11.14
N HIS A 20 -5.14 7.95 11.59
CA HIS A 20 -6.44 8.60 11.41
C HIS A 20 -6.72 8.87 9.92
N TRP A 21 -5.75 9.37 9.16
CA TRP A 21 -5.87 9.53 7.72
C TRP A 21 -6.11 8.19 7.00
N LEU A 22 -5.41 7.12 7.42
CA LEU A 22 -5.56 5.80 6.84
C LEU A 22 -6.97 5.24 7.08
N ASP A 23 -7.52 5.41 8.28
CA ASP A 23 -8.89 5.01 8.61
C ASP A 23 -9.90 5.65 7.66
N LEU A 24 -9.84 6.98 7.49
CA LEU A 24 -10.71 7.72 6.58
C LEU A 24 -10.51 7.33 5.10
N THR A 25 -9.26 7.16 4.67
CA THR A 25 -8.93 6.84 3.27
C THR A 25 -9.39 5.44 2.89
N THR A 26 -9.42 4.52 3.86
CA THR A 26 -9.87 3.13 3.67
C THR A 26 -11.39 2.95 3.86
N GLU A 27 -12.16 4.03 3.96
CA GLU A 27 -13.62 4.00 3.79
C GLU A 27 -14.04 3.82 2.32
N TRP A 28 -13.10 4.00 1.38
CA TRP A 28 -13.28 3.79 -0.06
C TRP A 28 -14.45 4.58 -0.67
N VAL A 29 -14.50 5.88 -0.36
CA VAL A 29 -15.59 6.79 -0.76
C VAL A 29 -15.34 7.55 -2.07
N GLU A 30 -14.21 7.32 -2.75
CA GLU A 30 -13.94 7.94 -4.06
C GLU A 30 -14.89 7.35 -5.11
N ASP A 31 -15.46 8.20 -5.98
CA ASP A 31 -16.24 7.76 -7.14
C ASP A 31 -15.30 7.26 -8.24
N ARG A 32 -14.82 6.00 -8.08
CA ARG A 32 -13.85 5.38 -8.99
C ARG A 32 -13.91 3.87 -9.01
N ASP A 33 -13.23 3.30 -9.98
CA ASP A 33 -12.87 1.88 -10.00
C ASP A 33 -11.56 1.62 -9.25
N TYR A 34 -11.66 1.01 -8.08
CA TYR A 34 -10.51 0.64 -7.24
C TYR A 34 -9.66 -0.53 -7.78
N SER A 35 -10.03 -1.10 -8.92
CA SER A 35 -9.22 -2.07 -9.67
C SER A 35 -8.42 -1.45 -10.82
N SER A 36 -8.61 -0.15 -11.07
CA SER A 36 -7.95 0.60 -12.14
C SER A 36 -6.91 1.59 -11.57
N THR A 37 -5.83 1.79 -12.32
CA THR A 37 -4.83 2.85 -12.05
C THR A 37 -5.23 4.21 -12.64
N GLU A 38 -6.36 4.29 -13.33
CA GLU A 38 -6.87 5.56 -13.88
C GLU A 38 -7.15 6.57 -12.76
N GLY A 39 -6.50 7.74 -12.81
CA GLY A 39 -6.63 8.77 -11.78
C GLY A 39 -5.86 8.47 -10.48
N THR A 40 -4.94 7.51 -10.50
CA THR A 40 -3.96 7.28 -9.42
C THR A 40 -2.67 8.05 -9.69
N ASP A 41 -1.97 8.42 -8.62
CA ASP A 41 -0.62 8.98 -8.72
C ASP A 41 0.29 8.13 -9.63
N PRO A 42 1.05 8.73 -10.57
CA PRO A 42 1.89 7.96 -11.50
C PRO A 42 2.93 7.06 -10.83
N ALA A 43 3.50 7.47 -9.70
CA ALA A 43 4.47 6.65 -8.97
C ALA A 43 3.79 5.43 -8.31
N LEU A 44 2.58 5.60 -7.77
CA LEU A 44 1.76 4.49 -7.27
C LEU A 44 1.36 3.53 -8.40
N ALA A 45 0.99 4.05 -9.57
CA ALA A 45 0.65 3.22 -10.72
C ALA A 45 1.85 2.37 -11.20
N ALA A 46 3.05 2.97 -11.25
CA ALA A 46 4.29 2.26 -11.58
C ALA A 46 4.63 1.18 -10.54
N TRP A 47 4.55 1.52 -9.26
CA TRP A 47 4.72 0.57 -8.16
C TRP A 47 3.75 -0.63 -8.28
N PHE A 48 2.48 -0.36 -8.60
CA PHE A 48 1.47 -1.40 -8.77
C PHE A 48 1.77 -2.32 -9.96
N GLU A 49 2.22 -1.77 -11.09
CA GLU A 49 2.54 -2.55 -12.29
C GLU A 49 3.62 -3.60 -11.96
N GLU A 50 4.69 -3.20 -11.28
CA GLU A 50 5.78 -4.10 -10.89
C GLU A 50 5.36 -5.12 -9.83
N MET A 51 4.60 -4.69 -8.82
CA MET A 51 4.09 -5.59 -7.79
C MET A 51 3.12 -6.63 -8.35
N SER A 52 2.18 -6.21 -9.19
CA SER A 52 1.18 -7.09 -9.79
C SER A 52 1.77 -8.05 -10.81
N ALA A 53 2.86 -7.67 -11.49
CA ALA A 53 3.62 -8.58 -12.35
C ALA A 53 4.23 -9.75 -11.57
N ARG A 54 4.71 -9.50 -10.33
CA ARG A 54 5.31 -10.54 -9.48
C ARG A 54 4.31 -11.29 -8.61
N PHE A 55 3.27 -10.60 -8.17
CA PHE A 55 2.23 -11.05 -7.25
C PHE A 55 0.86 -10.64 -7.80
N PRO A 56 0.34 -11.34 -8.82
CA PRO A 56 -0.93 -10.99 -9.44
C PRO A 56 -2.09 -11.14 -8.45
N SER A 57 -3.12 -10.31 -8.64
CA SER A 57 -4.39 -10.45 -7.91
C SER A 57 -4.94 -11.86 -8.04
N ARG A 58 -5.23 -12.49 -6.91
CA ARG A 58 -5.82 -13.84 -6.83
C ARG A 58 -6.72 -13.91 -5.60
N VAL A 59 -7.96 -14.34 -5.80
CA VAL A 59 -8.89 -14.61 -4.70
C VAL A 59 -8.99 -16.12 -4.53
N ASP A 60 -8.47 -16.63 -3.42
CA ASP A 60 -8.43 -18.06 -3.13
C ASP A 60 -8.57 -18.31 -1.62
N GLY A 61 -9.79 -18.14 -1.11
CA GLY A 61 -10.07 -18.26 0.32
C GLY A 61 -9.41 -17.19 1.20
N PRO A 62 -9.56 -17.28 2.53
CA PRO A 62 -9.15 -16.21 3.44
C PRO A 62 -7.62 -16.05 3.53
N SER A 63 -6.83 -17.12 3.49
CA SER A 63 -5.37 -17.06 3.72
C SER A 63 -4.52 -17.03 2.44
N ASN A 64 -5.09 -17.38 1.29
CA ASN A 64 -4.37 -17.45 0.00
C ASN A 64 -4.83 -16.39 -1.01
N THR A 65 -5.38 -15.28 -0.50
CA THR A 65 -5.82 -14.14 -1.33
C THR A 65 -4.76 -13.05 -1.41
N THR A 66 -4.39 -12.69 -2.64
CA THR A 66 -3.64 -11.48 -2.98
C THR A 66 -4.59 -10.49 -3.64
N ARG A 67 -4.69 -9.28 -3.07
CA ARG A 67 -5.64 -8.25 -3.52
C ARG A 67 -5.02 -6.86 -3.38
N TYR A 68 -5.29 -6.02 -4.36
CA TYR A 68 -4.98 -4.60 -4.35
C TYR A 68 -6.27 -3.78 -4.38
N ILE A 69 -6.26 -2.64 -3.70
CA ILE A 69 -7.28 -1.59 -3.78
C ILE A 69 -6.53 -0.31 -4.11
N ILE A 70 -6.81 0.25 -5.28
CA ILE A 70 -6.03 1.31 -5.91
C ILE A 70 -6.80 2.63 -5.79
N ALA A 71 -6.44 3.43 -4.78
CA ALA A 71 -7.00 4.76 -4.57
C ALA A 71 -6.16 5.82 -5.32
N SER A 72 -6.54 7.09 -5.15
CA SER A 72 -5.84 8.21 -5.81
C SER A 72 -4.44 8.44 -5.25
N THR A 73 -4.33 8.43 -3.92
CA THR A 73 -3.10 8.76 -3.17
C THR A 73 -2.50 7.59 -2.40
N CYS A 74 -3.12 6.41 -2.44
CA CYS A 74 -2.55 5.21 -1.84
C CYS A 74 -2.99 3.91 -2.54
N ILE A 75 -2.23 2.85 -2.31
CA ILE A 75 -2.60 1.48 -2.67
C ILE A 75 -2.56 0.64 -1.41
N TYR A 76 -3.70 0.04 -1.09
CA TYR A 76 -3.81 -0.98 -0.05
C TYR A 76 -3.62 -2.35 -0.67
N ALA A 77 -2.72 -3.16 -0.09
CA ALA A 77 -2.42 -4.49 -0.58
C ALA A 77 -2.50 -5.53 0.54
N ARG A 78 -3.13 -6.66 0.19
CA ARG A 78 -3.10 -7.90 0.97
C ARG A 78 -2.42 -8.96 0.13
N PHE A 79 -1.60 -9.78 0.77
CA PHE A 79 -0.94 -10.92 0.14
C PHE A 79 -1.34 -12.23 0.82
N ALA A 80 -1.22 -13.32 0.08
CA ALA A 80 -1.26 -14.66 0.66
C ALA A 80 -0.17 -14.80 1.73
N GLU A 81 -0.47 -15.51 2.83
CA GLU A 81 0.47 -15.63 3.96
C GLU A 81 1.85 -16.16 3.54
N ARG A 82 1.87 -17.14 2.62
CA ARG A 82 3.09 -17.74 2.08
C ARG A 82 3.94 -16.79 1.24
N GLU A 83 3.33 -15.73 0.71
CA GLU A 83 3.97 -14.73 -0.16
C GLU A 83 4.36 -13.48 0.63
N TRP A 84 3.88 -13.33 1.88
CA TRP A 84 3.99 -12.12 2.69
C TRP A 84 5.41 -11.58 2.80
N GLU A 85 6.38 -12.39 3.23
CA GLU A 85 7.75 -11.91 3.45
C GLU A 85 8.38 -11.40 2.15
N SER A 86 8.21 -12.14 1.05
CA SER A 86 8.73 -11.76 -0.27
C SER A 86 8.01 -10.53 -0.83
N ALA A 87 6.70 -10.44 -0.64
CA ALA A 87 5.89 -9.32 -1.11
C ALA A 87 6.17 -8.05 -0.32
N CYS A 88 6.30 -8.13 1.01
CA CYS A 88 6.63 -6.99 1.87
C CYS A 88 8.03 -6.45 1.55
N ALA A 89 9.02 -7.34 1.36
CA ALA A 89 10.37 -6.93 0.98
C ALA A 89 10.40 -6.20 -0.37
N LEU A 90 9.71 -6.73 -1.40
CA LEU A 90 9.63 -6.07 -2.71
C LEU A 90 8.84 -4.77 -2.63
N ALA A 91 7.71 -4.77 -1.93
CA ALA A 91 6.84 -3.60 -1.76
C ALA A 91 7.61 -2.41 -1.17
N ARG A 92 8.40 -2.66 -0.12
CA ARG A 92 9.24 -1.64 0.53
C ARG A 92 10.38 -1.15 -0.36
N ALA A 93 11.04 -2.06 -1.09
CA ALA A 93 12.09 -1.71 -2.03
C ALA A 93 11.56 -0.80 -3.14
N LEU A 94 10.44 -1.18 -3.78
CA LEU A 94 9.80 -0.40 -4.83
C LEU A 94 9.23 0.93 -4.29
N ALA A 95 8.69 0.96 -3.07
CA ALA A 95 8.25 2.21 -2.47
C ALA A 95 9.42 3.20 -2.35
N THR A 96 10.60 2.71 -1.98
CA THR A 96 11.82 3.53 -1.91
C THR A 96 12.27 3.99 -3.30
N GLU A 97 12.25 3.10 -4.29
CA GLU A 97 12.64 3.41 -5.68
C GLU A 97 11.73 4.47 -6.32
N HIS A 98 10.43 4.39 -6.06
CA HIS A 98 9.41 5.29 -6.60
C HIS A 98 9.16 6.54 -5.72
N ASN A 99 9.95 6.74 -4.66
CA ASN A 99 9.83 7.88 -3.72
C ASN A 99 8.41 7.96 -3.10
N LEU A 100 7.92 6.83 -2.60
CA LEU A 100 6.63 6.65 -1.94
C LEU A 100 6.81 6.31 -0.46
N GLY A 101 5.80 6.63 0.33
CA GLY A 101 5.70 6.16 1.71
C GLY A 101 5.20 4.71 1.78
N PHE A 102 5.54 4.01 2.86
CA PHE A 102 5.20 2.62 3.11
C PHE A 102 4.78 2.41 4.57
N TYR A 103 3.71 1.65 4.77
CA TYR A 103 3.22 1.25 6.08
C TYR A 103 2.81 -0.23 6.09
N GLU A 104 3.36 -0.99 7.02
CA GLU A 104 2.90 -2.35 7.34
C GLU A 104 1.87 -2.28 8.48
N SER A 105 0.69 -2.88 8.27
CA SER A 105 -0.39 -2.85 9.26
C SER A 105 0.02 -3.49 10.58
N GLY A 106 -0.02 -2.71 11.65
CA GLY A 106 0.36 -3.15 13.00
C GLY A 106 1.86 -3.08 13.31
N SER A 107 2.69 -2.59 12.39
CA SER A 107 4.13 -2.39 12.64
C SER A 107 4.42 -1.33 13.71
N GLY A 108 3.55 -0.33 13.85
CA GLY A 108 3.83 0.84 14.67
C GLY A 108 4.85 1.80 14.05
N GLU A 109 5.20 1.62 12.77
CA GLU A 109 6.18 2.46 12.07
C GLU A 109 5.66 2.81 10.67
N VAL A 110 5.79 4.09 10.30
CA VAL A 110 5.50 4.62 8.97
C VAL A 110 6.80 5.06 8.33
N HIS A 111 7.17 4.45 7.21
CA HIS A 111 8.33 4.84 6.42
C HIS A 111 7.92 5.90 5.39
N LEU A 112 8.55 7.07 5.44
CA LEU A 112 8.24 8.18 4.54
C LEU A 112 9.12 8.15 3.29
N ALA A 113 8.64 8.77 2.21
CA ALA A 113 9.37 8.89 0.94
C ALA A 113 10.75 9.56 1.09
N ASP A 114 10.87 10.51 2.03
CA ASP A 114 12.12 11.22 2.33
C ASP A 114 13.11 10.41 3.19
N GLY A 115 12.80 9.15 3.50
CA GLY A 115 13.62 8.23 4.28
C GLY A 115 13.45 8.37 5.81
N ARG A 116 12.63 9.30 6.30
CA ARG A 116 12.28 9.36 7.73
C ARG A 116 11.37 8.20 8.13
N CYS A 117 11.38 7.90 9.42
CA CYS A 117 10.47 6.95 10.05
C CYS A 117 9.66 7.69 11.14
N VAL A 118 8.36 7.44 11.18
CA VAL A 118 7.45 7.97 12.20
C VAL A 118 6.87 6.80 12.99
N SER A 119 6.96 6.84 14.32
CA SER A 119 6.57 5.76 15.23
C SER A 119 5.81 6.29 16.44
#